data_AF-A0ABC9U3D8-F1
#
_entry.id   AF-A0ABC9U3D8-F1
#
_cell.length_a   1.000
_cell.length_b   1.000
_cell.length_c   1.000
_cell.angle_alpha   90.00
_cell.angle_beta   90.00
_cell.angle_gamma   90.00
#
_symmetry.space_group_name_H-M   'P 1'
#
loop_
_entity.id
_entity.type
_entity.pdbx_description
1 polymer ?
#
loop_
_entity_poly.entity_id
_entity_poly.type
_entity_poly.pdbx_seq_one_letter_code
_entity_poly.pdbx_strand_id
1 'polypeptide(L)' 'MVNTVLYTRIESAKANDLDVCAFLKYLPSEKMYNFYLEPPDIIERYLSWASELPDECRLIR' A
#
# COMPACT_ATOMS: atom_id res chain seq x y z
N MET A 1 -7.07 -2.61 -19.55
CA MET A 1 -7.97 -2.03 -18.53
C MET A 1 -7.12 -1.69 -17.31
N VAL A 2 -7.00 -0.41 -16.95
CA VAL A 2 -6.25 0.02 -15.75
C VAL A 2 -7.11 -0.28 -14.54
N ASN A 3 -6.56 -0.98 -13.55
CA ASN A 3 -7.25 -1.17 -12.28
C ASN A 3 -7.09 0.12 -11.44
N THR A 4 -8.18 0.88 -11.29
CA THR A 4 -8.17 2.16 -10.56
C THR A 4 -7.66 2.02 -9.13
N VAL A 5 -7.95 0.91 -8.44
CA VAL A 5 -7.48 0.69 -7.07
C VAL A 5 -5.97 0.51 -7.02
N LEU A 6 -5.42 -0.30 -7.94
CA LEU A 6 -3.97 -0.49 -8.04
C LEU A 6 -3.26 0.81 -8.38
N TYR A 7 -3.82 1.60 -9.32
CA TYR A 7 -3.28 2.90 -9.68
C TYR A 7 -3.23 3.85 -8.49
N THR A 8 -4.35 4.00 -7.75
CA THR A 8 -4.40 4.82 -6.55
C THR A 8 -3.37 4.39 -5.50
N ARG A 9 -3.14 3.07 -5.33
CA ARG A 9 -2.11 2.57 -4.40
C ARG A 9 -0.70 2.95 -4.84
N ILE A 10 -0.39 2.82 -6.12
CA ILE A 10 0.92 3.22 -6.67
C ILE A 10 1.16 4.70 -6.43
N GLU A 11 0.19 5.56 -6.74
CA GLU A 11 0.33 7.00 -6.54
C GLU A 11 0.40 7.38 -5.06
N SER A 12 -0.37 6.72 -4.20
CA SER A 12 -0.29 6.91 -2.75
C SER A 12 1.07 6.50 -2.18
N ALA A 13 1.65 5.39 -2.66
CA ALA A 13 2.98 4.95 -2.25
C ALA A 13 4.06 5.98 -2.63
N LYS A 14 4.01 6.50 -3.87
CA LYS A 14 4.92 7.57 -4.32
C LYS A 14 4.78 8.84 -3.47
N ALA A 15 3.55 9.22 -3.12
CA ALA A 15 3.28 10.40 -2.30
C ALA A 15 3.77 10.26 -0.84
N ASN A 16 4.05 9.04 -0.38
CA ASN A 16 4.53 8.75 0.98
C ASN A 16 5.99 8.26 1.02
N ASP A 17 6.76 8.56 -0.04
CA ASP A 17 8.19 8.22 -0.13
C ASP A 17 8.49 6.72 0.07
N LEU A 18 7.61 5.87 -0.47
CA LEU A 18 7.78 4.42 -0.42
C LEU A 18 8.41 3.86 -1.70
N ASP A 19 9.15 2.77 -1.57
CA ASP A 19 9.47 1.88 -2.68
C ASP A 19 8.17 1.20 -3.13
N VAL A 20 7.69 1.58 -4.33
CA VAL A 20 6.43 1.09 -4.89
C VAL A 20 6.42 -0.43 -5.01
N CYS A 21 7.54 -1.03 -5.42
CA CYS A 21 7.62 -2.47 -5.64
C CYS A 21 7.60 -3.24 -4.32
N ALA A 22 8.37 -2.78 -3.31
CA ALA A 22 8.37 -3.38 -1.98
C ALA A 22 7.00 -3.23 -1.31
N PHE A 23 6.40 -2.04 -1.37
CA PHE A 23 5.06 -1.78 -0.83
C PHE A 23 4.01 -2.69 -1.48
N LEU A 24 3.99 -2.81 -2.82
CA LEU A 24 3.03 -3.69 -3.50
C LEU A 24 3.24 -5.17 -3.15
N LYS A 25 4.47 -5.62 -2.89
CA LYS A 25 4.76 -7.00 -2.44
C LYS A 25 4.31 -7.26 -1.01
N TYR A 26 4.36 -6.25 -0.14
CA TYR A 26 3.90 -6.35 1.25
C TYR A 26 2.38 -6.56 1.34
N LEU A 27 1.64 -6.03 0.38
CA LEU A 27 0.17 -6.08 0.38
C LEU A 27 -0.32 -7.50 0.04
N PRO A 28 -1.24 -8.08 0.83
CA PRO A 28 -1.89 -9.34 0.46
C PRO A 28 -2.62 -9.21 -0.89
N SER A 29 -2.59 -10.26 -1.71
CA SER A 29 -3.16 -10.28 -3.07
C SER A 29 -4.63 -9.85 -3.11
N GLU A 30 -5.41 -10.27 -2.11
CA GLU A 30 -6.83 -9.91 -1.96
C GLU A 30 -7.02 -8.42 -1.62
N LYS A 31 -6.10 -7.87 -0.83
CA LYS A 31 -6.10 -6.47 -0.41
C LYS A 31 -5.55 -5.56 -1.48
N MET A 32 -4.75 -6.07 -2.42
CA MET A 32 -4.19 -5.32 -3.56
C MET A 32 -5.29 -4.63 -4.39
N TYR A 33 -6.47 -5.25 -4.45
CA TYR A 33 -7.58 -4.80 -5.29
C TYR A 33 -8.81 -4.34 -4.52
N ASN A 34 -9.02 -4.77 -3.27
CA ASN A 34 -10.27 -4.52 -2.54
C ASN A 34 -10.03 -4.04 -1.10
N PHE A 35 -9.57 -2.79 -0.93
CA PHE A 35 -9.32 -2.26 0.42
C PHE A 35 -10.61 -1.98 1.23
N TYR A 36 -11.77 -1.90 0.59
CA TYR A 36 -13.04 -1.47 1.19
C TYR A 36 -13.87 -2.59 1.85
N LEU A 37 -13.43 -3.84 1.78
CA LEU A 37 -14.18 -4.99 2.31
C LEU A 37 -13.80 -5.37 3.75
N GLU A 38 -12.78 -4.73 4.32
CA GLU A 38 -12.22 -5.07 5.63
C GLU A 38 -12.63 -4.05 6.70
N PRO A 39 -12.66 -4.45 7.99
CA PRO A 39 -12.81 -3.51 9.10
C PRO A 39 -11.73 -2.42 9.04
N PRO A 40 -12.06 -1.15 9.37
CA PRO A 40 -11.12 -0.03 9.32
C PRO A 40 -9.78 -0.33 10.02
N ASP A 41 -9.85 -0.90 11.22
CA ASP A 41 -8.69 -1.26 12.05
C ASP A 41 -7.73 -2.25 11.37
N ILE A 42 -8.25 -3.09 10.46
CA ILE A 42 -7.43 -4.05 9.71
C ILE A 42 -6.74 -3.35 8.54
N ILE A 43 -7.36 -2.33 7.94
CA ILE A 43 -6.84 -1.62 6.77
C ILE A 43 -5.70 -0.68 7.15
N GLU A 44 -5.71 -0.10 8.35
CA GLU A 44 -4.75 0.92 8.77
C GLU A 44 -3.30 0.51 8.54
N ARG A 45 -2.93 -0.73 8.89
CA ARG A 45 -1.56 -1.28 8.70
C ARG A 45 -1.11 -1.42 7.23
N TYR A 46 -2.03 -1.29 6.28
CA TYR A 46 -1.78 -1.40 4.83
C TYR A 46 -1.84 -0.06 4.10
N LEU A 47 -2.08 1.04 4.84
CA LEU A 47 -2.04 2.39 4.28
C LEU A 47 -0.59 2.78 4.01
N SER A 48 -0.37 3.64 3.00
CA SER A 48 0.98 4.07 2.63
C SER A 48 1.66 4.97 3.68
N TRP A 49 0.93 5.43 4.69
CA TRP A 49 1.44 6.18 5.83
C TRP A 49 1.45 5.37 7.13
N ALA A 50 1.16 4.06 7.08
CA ALA A 50 1.11 3.23 8.27
C ALA A 50 2.49 3.18 8.97
N SER A 51 2.48 3.27 10.30
CA SER A 51 3.69 3.14 11.12
C SER A 51 4.27 1.73 11.07
N GLU A 52 3.43 0.74 10.81
CA GLU A 52 3.75 -0.69 10.80
C GLU A 52 4.38 -1.16 9.49
N LEU A 53 4.56 -0.27 8.51
CA LEU A 53 5.18 -0.63 7.24
C LEU A 53 6.62 -1.10 7.46
N PRO A 54 7.05 -2.22 6.84
CA PRO A 54 8.42 -2.67 6.90
C PRO A 54 9.41 -1.61 6.39
N ASP A 55 10.61 -1.58 6.96
CA ASP A 55 11.68 -0.65 6.55
C ASP A 55 12.06 -0.80 5.07
N GLU A 56 11.97 -2.02 4.53
CA GLU A 56 12.17 -2.30 3.11
C GLU A 56 11.19 -1.59 2.18
N CYS A 57 10.04 -1.15 2.69
CA CYS A 57 9.08 -0.33 1.94
C CYS A 57 9.48 1.14 1.89
N ARG A 58 10.39 1.61 2.77
CA ARG A 58 10.78 3.02 2.86
C ARG A 58 11.93 3.28 1.88
N LEU A 59 11.85 4.38 1.13
CA LEU A 59 13.01 4.84 0.35
C LEU A 59 14.08 5.35 1.31
N ILE A 60 15.22 4.68 1.36
CA ILE A 60 16.40 5.19 2.06
C ILE A 60 16.92 6.38 1.24
N ARG A 61 16.92 7.57 1.83
CA ARG A 61 17.49 8.79 1.25
C ARG A 61 18.85 9.11 1.86
#